data_AF-A0A379ZW95-F1
#
_entry.id   AF-A0A379ZW95-F1
#
_cell.length_a   1.000
_cell.length_b   1.000
_cell.length_c   1.000
_cell.angle_alpha   90.00
_cell.angle_beta   90.00
_cell.angle_gamma   90.00
#
_symmetry.space_group_name_H-M   'P 1'
#
loop_
_entity.id
_entity.type
_entity.pdbx_description
1 polymer ?
#
loop_
_entity_poly.entity_id
_entity_poly.type
_entity_poly.pdbx_seq_one_letter_code
_entity_poly.pdbx_strand_id
1 'polypeptide(L)'
;MSYRVIALDLDGTLLDNQKRILPQSLAALAQARAAGIKVIVVTGRHHVAIHPFYQALEIDTPAICCNGTYLYDFQQQKVLAADPLAKDQAKLVLQMLKQSGIHGLMYVDDAMLYQEPSGHVTRSLAWAETLPPAQRPTLLQVNSLVQAADEAQSIWKFATSHADIPALRQFAETVEKELGLACEWSWHDQVDIAKGGNSKGKRLQQWVESQGLSMDQVVAFGDNYNDLSMLEAVGLGVAMGNADDAIKQRADLVIADHLQPGIAEVIRTRVLGQ
;
A
#
# COMPACT_ATOMS: atom_id res chain seq x y z
N MET A 1 5.93 -13.23 -24.43
CA MET A 1 6.73 -13.10 -23.20
C MET A 1 6.16 -14.03 -22.14
N SER A 2 6.97 -14.58 -21.24
CA SER A 2 6.47 -15.39 -20.13
C SER A 2 6.63 -14.61 -18.83
N TYR A 3 5.50 -14.22 -18.24
CA TYR A 3 5.49 -13.54 -16.95
C TYR A 3 5.82 -14.52 -15.83
N ARG A 4 6.60 -14.04 -14.86
CA ARG A 4 7.13 -14.79 -13.71
C ARG A 4 6.72 -14.21 -12.37
N VAL A 5 6.20 -12.98 -12.37
CA VAL A 5 5.73 -12.26 -11.19
C VAL A 5 4.37 -11.64 -11.46
N ILE A 6 3.47 -11.74 -10.48
CA ILE A 6 2.23 -10.98 -10.39
C ILE A 6 2.35 -10.03 -9.20
N ALA A 7 2.29 -8.72 -9.44
CA ALA A 7 2.28 -7.68 -8.42
C ALA A 7 0.87 -7.10 -8.26
N LEU A 8 0.38 -7.01 -7.03
CA LEU A 8 -1.01 -6.63 -6.75
C LEU A 8 -1.07 -5.49 -5.74
N ASP A 9 -1.68 -4.37 -6.13
CA ASP A 9 -2.28 -3.50 -5.12
C ASP A 9 -3.51 -4.16 -4.46
N LEU A 10 -3.92 -3.62 -3.31
CA LEU A 10 -5.03 -4.11 -2.52
C LEU A 10 -6.30 -3.29 -2.71
N ASP A 11 -6.30 -2.02 -2.29
CA ASP A 11 -7.53 -1.25 -2.10
C ASP A 11 -8.00 -0.63 -3.42
N GLY A 12 -9.17 -1.04 -3.92
CA GLY A 12 -9.62 -0.62 -5.26
C GLY A 12 -9.05 -1.48 -6.38
N THR A 13 -8.21 -2.46 -6.04
CA THR A 13 -7.62 -3.43 -6.97
C THR A 13 -8.02 -4.86 -6.64
N LEU A 14 -7.38 -5.50 -5.65
CA LEU A 14 -7.65 -6.89 -5.30
C LEU A 14 -8.84 -7.04 -4.34
N LEU A 15 -9.10 -6.01 -3.54
CA LEU A 15 -10.11 -6.00 -2.50
C LEU A 15 -11.37 -5.30 -2.96
N ASP A 16 -12.53 -5.93 -2.77
CA ASP A 16 -13.85 -5.33 -2.94
C ASP A 16 -14.14 -4.22 -1.91
N ASN A 17 -15.28 -3.55 -2.07
CA ASN A 17 -15.75 -2.50 -1.15
C ASN A 17 -15.92 -2.97 0.31
N GLN A 18 -16.02 -4.27 0.55
CA GLN A 18 -16.09 -4.88 1.89
C GLN A 18 -14.74 -5.42 2.37
N LYS A 19 -13.65 -5.10 1.67
CA LYS A 19 -12.29 -5.58 1.94
C LYS A 19 -12.17 -7.10 1.87
N ARG A 20 -12.79 -7.72 0.86
CA ARG A 20 -12.70 -9.16 0.58
C ARG A 20 -12.06 -9.40 -0.78
N ILE A 21 -11.40 -10.53 -0.93
CA ILE A 21 -10.83 -10.97 -2.22
C ILE A 21 -11.87 -11.85 -2.92
N LEU A 22 -12.13 -11.57 -4.20
CA LEU A 22 -13.04 -12.40 -4.99
C LEU A 22 -12.54 -13.86 -5.07
N PRO A 23 -13.42 -14.87 -4.93
CA PRO A 23 -13.03 -16.28 -5.03
C PRO A 23 -12.34 -16.62 -6.35
N GLN A 24 -12.74 -15.97 -7.44
CA GLN A 24 -12.15 -16.15 -8.77
C GLN A 24 -10.70 -15.68 -8.80
N SER A 25 -10.40 -14.56 -8.14
CA SER A 25 -9.04 -14.02 -8.02
C SER A 25 -8.18 -14.93 -7.15
N LEU A 26 -8.69 -15.40 -6.01
CA LEU A 26 -8.00 -16.39 -5.17
C LEU A 26 -7.64 -17.66 -5.96
N ALA A 27 -8.61 -18.22 -6.70
CA ALA A 27 -8.39 -19.42 -7.49
C ALA A 27 -7.35 -19.20 -8.61
N ALA A 28 -7.40 -18.08 -9.32
CA ALA A 28 -6.43 -17.77 -10.37
C ALA A 28 -5.02 -17.54 -9.81
N LEU A 29 -4.90 -16.86 -8.66
CA LEU A 29 -3.62 -16.64 -8.00
C LEU A 29 -3.03 -17.95 -7.46
N ALA A 30 -3.86 -18.84 -6.90
CA ALA A 30 -3.43 -20.18 -6.50
C ALA A 30 -2.93 -21.01 -7.70
N GLN A 31 -3.62 -20.95 -8.84
CA GLN A 31 -3.18 -21.59 -10.09
C GLN A 31 -1.83 -21.02 -10.58
N ALA A 32 -1.67 -19.69 -10.55
CA ALA A 32 -0.41 -19.04 -10.91
C ALA A 32 0.75 -19.50 -10.02
N ARG A 33 0.53 -19.54 -8.72
CA ARG A 33 1.54 -20.04 -7.76
C ARG A 33 1.90 -21.50 -7.98
N ALA A 34 0.91 -22.36 -8.24
CA ALA A 34 1.14 -23.77 -8.58
C ALA A 34 1.97 -23.94 -9.88
N ALA A 35 1.89 -22.97 -10.79
CA ALA A 35 2.72 -22.90 -12.00
C ALA A 35 4.11 -22.27 -11.77
N GLY A 36 4.49 -21.95 -10.52
CA GLY A 36 5.78 -21.37 -10.17
C GLY A 36 5.89 -19.86 -10.38
N ILE A 37 4.76 -19.16 -10.55
CA ILE A 37 4.72 -17.71 -10.65
C ILE A 37 4.71 -17.10 -9.25
N LYS A 38 5.58 -16.13 -9.01
CA LYS A 38 5.63 -15.41 -7.74
C LYS A 38 4.47 -14.41 -7.66
N VAL A 39 3.75 -14.36 -6.55
CA VAL A 39 2.67 -13.40 -6.33
C VAL A 39 3.05 -12.51 -5.17
N ILE A 40 3.21 -11.20 -5.40
CA ILE A 40 3.62 -10.21 -4.41
C ILE A 40 2.57 -9.13 -4.20
N VAL A 41 2.33 -8.76 -2.94
CA VAL A 41 1.49 -7.62 -2.57
C VAL A 41 2.32 -6.34 -2.57
N VAL A 42 1.80 -5.28 -3.19
CA VAL A 42 2.43 -3.95 -3.30
C VAL A 42 1.42 -2.88 -2.92
N THR A 43 1.49 -2.37 -1.69
CA THR A 43 0.37 -1.61 -1.10
C THR A 43 0.81 -0.39 -0.31
N GLY A 44 -0.11 0.57 -0.17
CA GLY A 44 0.01 1.69 0.77
C GLY A 44 -0.18 1.30 2.24
N ARG A 45 -0.73 0.12 2.53
CA ARG A 45 -0.99 -0.32 3.89
C ARG A 45 0.28 -0.66 4.67
N HIS A 46 0.14 -0.66 6.00
CA HIS A 46 1.11 -1.22 6.93
C HIS A 46 1.06 -2.75 6.90
N HIS A 47 2.17 -3.43 7.19
CA HIS A 47 2.20 -4.90 7.21
C HIS A 47 1.19 -5.50 8.22
N VAL A 48 1.01 -4.88 9.40
CA VAL A 48 -0.03 -5.31 10.37
C VAL A 48 -1.46 -5.22 9.81
N ALA A 49 -1.70 -4.32 8.84
CA ALA A 49 -3.01 -4.09 8.25
C ALA A 49 -3.26 -4.91 6.97
N ILE A 50 -2.31 -5.76 6.56
CA ILE A 50 -2.48 -6.67 5.42
C ILE A 50 -2.40 -8.14 5.80
N HIS A 51 -2.08 -8.45 7.06
CA HIS A 51 -2.00 -9.81 7.57
C HIS A 51 -3.18 -10.72 7.17
N PRO A 52 -4.46 -10.32 7.30
CA PRO A 52 -5.59 -11.16 6.87
C PRO A 52 -5.57 -11.48 5.37
N PHE A 53 -5.17 -10.53 4.53
CA PHE A 53 -5.14 -10.71 3.08
C PHE A 53 -3.94 -11.57 2.67
N TYR A 54 -2.80 -11.35 3.29
CA TYR A 54 -1.59 -12.14 3.06
C TYR A 54 -1.84 -13.62 3.39
N GLN A 55 -2.52 -13.90 4.52
CA GLN A 55 -2.94 -15.25 4.88
C GLN A 55 -3.92 -15.85 3.87
N ALA A 56 -4.94 -15.10 3.45
CA ALA A 56 -5.93 -15.57 2.48
C ALA A 56 -5.32 -15.92 1.10
N LEU A 57 -4.28 -15.19 0.70
CA LEU A 57 -3.54 -15.45 -0.54
C LEU A 57 -2.58 -16.64 -0.45
N GLU A 58 -2.28 -17.08 0.78
CA GLU A 58 -1.33 -18.14 1.11
C GLU A 58 0.06 -17.94 0.51
N ILE A 59 0.44 -16.70 0.18
CA ILE A 59 1.72 -16.38 -0.48
C ILE A 59 2.91 -16.47 0.47
N ASP A 60 4.08 -16.68 -0.11
CA ASP A 60 5.37 -16.85 0.58
C ASP A 60 6.41 -15.79 0.19
N THR A 61 6.09 -14.92 -0.77
CA THR A 61 6.92 -13.75 -1.09
C THR A 61 6.79 -12.69 0.01
N PRO A 62 7.79 -11.84 0.23
CA PRO A 62 7.60 -10.66 1.07
C PRO A 62 6.52 -9.72 0.51
N ALA A 63 6.07 -8.74 1.30
CA ALA A 63 5.12 -7.71 0.88
C ALA A 63 5.79 -6.32 0.86
N ILE A 64 5.49 -5.54 -0.16
CA ILE A 64 5.91 -4.14 -0.27
C ILE A 64 4.85 -3.27 0.38
N CYS A 65 5.22 -2.59 1.46
CA CYS A 65 4.32 -1.86 2.33
C CYS A 65 4.56 -0.34 2.27
N CYS A 66 3.55 0.44 2.67
CA CYS A 66 3.62 1.89 2.75
C CYS A 66 4.18 2.55 1.48
N ASN A 67 3.59 2.22 0.32
CA ASN A 67 3.94 2.78 -1.00
C ASN A 67 5.41 2.58 -1.37
N GLY A 68 5.99 1.42 -1.03
CA GLY A 68 7.39 1.12 -1.35
C GLY A 68 8.39 1.52 -0.26
N THR A 69 7.93 2.10 0.84
CA THR A 69 8.81 2.50 1.95
C THR A 69 9.60 1.33 2.49
N TYR A 70 8.98 0.14 2.63
CA TYR A 70 9.70 -1.04 3.11
C TYR A 70 9.17 -2.36 2.51
N LEU A 71 10.03 -3.37 2.59
CA LEU A 71 9.77 -4.76 2.21
C LEU A 71 9.72 -5.61 3.48
N TYR A 72 8.60 -6.28 3.72
CA TYR A 72 8.36 -7.07 4.94
C TYR A 72 8.23 -8.56 4.63
N ASP A 73 8.95 -9.39 5.38
CA ASP A 73 8.88 -10.84 5.32
C ASP A 73 7.99 -11.37 6.45
N PHE A 74 6.85 -11.96 6.09
CA PHE A 74 5.89 -12.51 7.05
C PHE A 74 6.33 -13.84 7.66
N GLN A 75 7.22 -14.59 7.02
CA GLN A 75 7.74 -15.85 7.57
C GLN A 75 8.78 -15.58 8.65
N GLN A 76 9.68 -14.63 8.39
CA GLN A 76 10.74 -14.24 9.31
C GLN A 76 10.32 -13.11 10.27
N GLN A 77 9.14 -12.53 10.07
CA GLN A 77 8.59 -11.41 10.84
C GLN A 77 9.58 -10.25 10.94
N LYS A 78 10.16 -9.86 9.80
CA LYS A 78 11.19 -8.81 9.76
C LYS A 78 11.14 -7.97 8.50
N VAL A 79 11.64 -6.74 8.64
CA VAL A 79 11.90 -5.85 7.51
C VAL A 79 13.17 -6.29 6.79
N LEU A 80 13.09 -6.51 5.48
CA LEU A 80 14.22 -6.93 4.64
C LEU A 80 14.97 -5.73 4.03
N ALA A 81 14.25 -4.68 3.68
CA ALA A 81 14.78 -3.45 3.12
C ALA A 81 13.82 -2.29 3.43
N ALA A 82 14.34 -1.12 3.76
CA ALA A 82 13.50 0.02 4.09
C ALA A 82 14.19 1.37 3.89
N ASP A 83 13.36 2.39 3.69
CA ASP A 83 13.73 3.79 3.59
C ASP A 83 12.76 4.64 4.45
N PRO A 84 12.81 4.52 5.79
CA PRO A 84 11.87 5.19 6.68
C PRO A 84 12.10 6.71 6.73
N LEU A 85 11.09 7.43 7.19
CA LEU A 85 11.16 8.85 7.50
C LEU A 85 12.19 9.12 8.60
N ALA A 86 12.98 10.18 8.46
CA ALA A 86 13.89 10.60 9.52
C ALA A 86 13.10 11.10 10.74
N LYS A 87 13.56 10.76 11.95
CA LYS A 87 12.88 11.15 13.20
C LYS A 87 12.68 12.66 13.32
N ASP A 88 13.66 13.46 12.92
CA ASP A 88 13.56 14.92 12.98
C ASP A 88 12.49 15.45 12.02
N GLN A 89 12.40 14.91 10.80
CA GLN A 89 11.32 15.26 9.86
C GLN A 89 9.96 14.82 10.41
N ALA A 90 9.88 13.63 11.03
CA ALA A 90 8.64 13.14 11.62
C ALA A 90 8.13 14.05 12.75
N LYS A 91 9.03 14.55 13.61
CA LYS A 91 8.69 15.52 14.66
C LYS A 91 8.22 16.86 14.08
N LEU A 92 8.84 17.33 13.01
CA LEU A 92 8.38 18.54 12.30
C LEU A 92 6.96 18.34 11.73
N VAL A 93 6.68 17.19 11.11
CA VAL A 93 5.32 16.85 10.63
C VAL A 93 4.33 16.85 11.79
N LEU A 94 4.67 16.22 12.93
CA LEU A 94 3.80 16.20 14.12
C LEU A 94 3.54 17.61 14.68
N GLN A 95 4.55 18.49 14.66
CA GLN A 95 4.39 19.88 15.05
C GLN A 95 3.43 20.62 14.10
N MET A 96 3.60 20.45 12.78
CA MET A 96 2.72 21.08 11.78
C MET A 96 1.28 20.55 11.88
N LEU A 97 1.09 19.24 12.08
CA LEU A 97 -0.23 18.62 12.32
C LEU A 97 -0.94 19.25 13.52
N LYS A 98 -0.22 19.40 14.64
CA LYS A 98 -0.76 20.04 15.85
C LYS A 98 -1.16 21.49 15.61
N GLN A 99 -0.37 22.25 14.84
CA GLN A 99 -0.64 23.65 14.54
C GLN A 99 -1.82 23.84 13.59
N SER A 100 -2.01 22.93 12.64
CA SER A 100 -3.11 22.97 11.67
C SER A 100 -4.41 22.37 12.19
N GLY A 101 -4.39 21.64 13.30
CA GLY A 101 -5.54 20.89 13.81
C GLY A 101 -5.85 19.64 12.98
N ILE A 102 -4.92 19.21 12.13
CA ILE A 102 -5.06 18.00 11.30
C ILE A 102 -4.61 16.79 12.11
N HIS A 103 -5.43 15.74 12.12
CA HIS A 103 -5.10 14.49 12.80
C HIS A 103 -4.27 13.56 11.91
N GLY A 104 -3.25 12.94 12.52
CA GLY A 104 -2.41 11.95 11.87
C GLY A 104 -2.48 10.59 12.57
N LEU A 105 -2.53 9.52 11.78
CA LEU A 105 -2.24 8.16 12.19
C LEU A 105 -0.79 7.84 11.79
N MET A 106 0.09 7.67 12.76
CA MET A 106 1.52 7.44 12.55
C MET A 106 1.80 5.94 12.42
N TYR A 107 2.47 5.54 11.34
CA TYR A 107 2.80 4.14 11.09
C TYR A 107 4.25 3.92 11.52
N VAL A 108 4.48 3.07 12.51
CA VAL A 108 5.81 2.80 13.08
C VAL A 108 6.02 1.31 13.30
N ASP A 109 7.25 0.84 13.18
CA ASP A 109 7.64 -0.53 13.55
C ASP A 109 6.56 -1.56 13.20
N ASP A 110 5.93 -2.17 14.22
CA ASP A 110 4.84 -3.14 14.13
C ASP A 110 3.48 -2.60 14.65
N ALA A 111 3.22 -1.29 14.51
CA ALA A 111 1.99 -0.65 14.98
C ALA A 111 1.57 0.59 14.18
N MET A 112 0.28 0.90 14.22
CA MET A 112 -0.28 2.18 13.81
C MET A 112 -0.71 2.94 15.06
N LEU A 113 -0.22 4.15 15.27
CA LEU A 113 -0.38 4.92 16.49
C LEU A 113 -1.19 6.20 16.25
N TYR A 114 -2.16 6.47 17.11
CA TYR A 114 -2.92 7.72 17.11
C TYR A 114 -2.95 8.34 18.50
N GLN A 115 -3.06 9.68 18.57
CA GLN A 115 -3.22 10.37 19.85
C GLN A 115 -4.70 10.65 20.16
N GLU A 116 -5.41 11.15 19.15
CA GLU A 116 -6.83 11.49 19.22
C GLU A 116 -7.60 10.71 18.15
N PRO A 117 -8.85 10.31 18.42
CA PRO A 117 -9.70 9.70 17.41
C PRO A 117 -9.94 10.67 16.24
N SER A 118 -9.75 10.17 15.01
CA SER A 118 -10.16 10.84 13.78
C SER A 118 -11.14 9.97 13.00
N GLY A 119 -11.73 10.50 11.92
CA GLY A 119 -12.57 9.72 11.02
C GLY A 119 -11.84 8.50 10.46
N HIS A 120 -10.57 8.67 10.05
CA HIS A 120 -9.75 7.56 9.57
C HIS A 120 -9.48 6.52 10.66
N VAL A 121 -9.08 6.94 11.87
CA VAL A 121 -8.84 6.02 13.00
C VAL A 121 -10.10 5.23 13.33
N THR A 122 -11.25 5.90 13.37
CA THR A 122 -12.54 5.26 13.69
C THR A 122 -12.91 4.21 12.65
N ARG A 123 -12.71 4.51 11.35
CA ARG A 123 -12.92 3.52 10.27
C ARG A 123 -11.98 2.32 10.39
N SER A 124 -10.71 2.57 10.72
CA SER A 124 -9.70 1.52 10.89
C SER A 124 -9.99 0.61 12.09
N LEU A 125 -10.43 1.18 13.22
CA LEU A 125 -10.90 0.41 14.39
C LEU A 125 -12.15 -0.42 14.06
N ALA A 126 -13.14 0.18 13.39
CA ALA A 126 -14.35 -0.52 13.02
C ALA A 126 -14.07 -1.70 12.06
N TRP A 127 -13.17 -1.51 11.10
CA TRP A 127 -12.71 -2.59 10.22
C TRP A 127 -11.95 -3.67 11.01
N ALA A 128 -11.07 -3.30 11.94
CA ALA A 128 -10.36 -4.27 12.78
C ALA A 128 -11.33 -5.16 13.58
N GLU A 129 -12.45 -4.61 14.06
CA GLU A 129 -13.45 -5.39 14.79
C GLU A 129 -14.19 -6.44 13.95
N THR A 130 -14.21 -6.30 12.61
CA THR A 130 -14.80 -7.34 11.73
C THR A 130 -13.88 -8.54 11.53
N LEU A 131 -12.60 -8.43 11.95
CA LEU A 131 -11.59 -9.47 11.77
C LEU A 131 -11.47 -10.36 13.02
N PRO A 132 -11.09 -11.64 12.84
CA PRO A 132 -10.68 -12.50 13.94
C PRO A 132 -9.57 -11.83 14.78
N PRO A 133 -9.56 -11.96 16.11
CA PRO A 133 -8.57 -11.30 16.98
C PRO A 133 -7.11 -11.47 16.55
N ALA A 134 -6.74 -12.66 16.08
CA ALA A 134 -5.37 -12.97 15.63
C ALA A 134 -4.97 -12.26 14.32
N GLN A 135 -5.92 -11.69 13.59
CA GLN A 135 -5.71 -10.98 12.32
C GLN A 135 -5.89 -9.46 12.42
N ARG A 136 -6.23 -8.95 13.61
CA ARG A 136 -6.47 -7.53 13.80
C ARG A 136 -5.17 -6.75 13.67
N PRO A 137 -5.18 -5.61 12.96
CA PRO A 137 -4.02 -4.73 12.96
C PRO A 137 -3.74 -4.20 14.37
N THR A 138 -2.46 -4.08 14.72
CA THR A 138 -2.03 -3.36 15.92
C THR A 138 -2.27 -1.86 15.73
N LEU A 139 -3.40 -1.37 16.25
CA LEU A 139 -3.79 0.05 16.23
C LEU A 139 -3.92 0.54 17.67
N LEU A 140 -3.03 1.44 18.10
CA LEU A 140 -2.89 1.82 19.52
C LEU A 140 -3.06 3.32 19.72
N GLN A 141 -3.82 3.68 20.77
CA GLN A 141 -3.84 5.04 21.26
C GLN A 141 -2.60 5.32 22.13
N VAL A 142 -1.95 6.46 21.91
CA VAL A 142 -0.82 6.93 22.71
C VAL A 142 -1.10 8.31 23.30
N ASN A 143 -0.46 8.64 24.43
CA ASN A 143 -0.62 9.96 25.04
C ASN A 143 0.13 11.06 24.28
N SER A 144 1.21 10.71 23.59
CA SER A 144 2.05 11.64 22.85
C SER A 144 2.64 10.95 21.62
N LEU A 145 2.22 11.37 20.42
CA LEU A 145 2.85 10.88 19.18
C LEU A 145 4.31 11.34 19.06
N VAL A 146 4.67 12.49 19.63
CA VAL A 146 6.05 12.99 19.62
C VAL A 146 6.97 12.07 20.42
N GLN A 147 6.53 11.64 21.61
CA GLN A 147 7.28 10.68 22.42
C GLN A 147 7.37 9.33 21.73
N ALA A 148 6.25 8.85 21.15
CA ALA A 148 6.25 7.59 20.43
C ALA A 148 7.18 7.61 19.20
N ALA A 149 7.30 8.75 18.50
CA ALA A 149 8.25 8.92 17.40
C ALA A 149 9.72 8.85 17.85
N ASP A 150 10.01 9.32 19.07
CA ASP A 150 11.35 9.19 19.67
C ASP A 150 11.72 7.75 20.00
N GLU A 151 10.75 6.99 20.51
CA GLU A 151 10.92 5.59 20.93
C GLU A 151 10.92 4.62 19.75
N ALA A 152 10.19 4.92 18.67
CA ALA A 152 10.10 4.08 17.48
C ALA A 152 11.46 3.83 16.84
N GLN A 153 11.70 2.61 16.34
CA GLN A 153 12.91 2.33 15.57
C GLN A 153 12.81 2.92 14.16
N SER A 154 11.64 2.77 13.54
CA SER A 154 11.32 3.22 12.19
C SER A 154 9.96 3.91 12.14
N ILE A 155 9.90 5.01 11.41
CA ILE A 155 8.66 5.72 11.10
C ILE A 155 8.41 5.58 9.60
N TRP A 156 7.35 4.87 9.25
CA TRP A 156 7.06 4.52 7.86
C TRP A 156 6.37 5.64 7.12
N LYS A 157 5.32 6.21 7.72
CA LYS A 157 4.55 7.33 7.18
C LYS A 157 3.57 7.89 8.21
N PHE A 158 2.92 8.99 7.85
CA PHE A 158 1.69 9.46 8.49
C PHE A 158 0.53 9.36 7.51
N ALA A 159 -0.54 8.67 7.89
CA ALA A 159 -1.82 8.76 7.21
C ALA A 159 -2.61 9.90 7.85
N THR A 160 -2.75 11.03 7.16
CA THR A 160 -3.41 12.23 7.67
C THR A 160 -4.81 12.35 7.07
N SER A 161 -5.75 12.91 7.83
CA SER A 161 -7.12 13.11 7.36
C SER A 161 -7.72 14.40 7.90
N HIS A 162 -8.53 15.08 7.10
CA HIS A 162 -9.23 16.27 7.55
C HIS A 162 -10.54 16.49 6.77
N ALA A 163 -11.55 17.07 7.43
CA ALA A 163 -12.85 17.34 6.79
C ALA A 163 -12.79 18.55 5.82
N ASP A 164 -11.94 19.54 6.12
CA ASP A 164 -11.64 20.65 5.22
C ASP A 164 -10.53 20.22 4.24
N ILE A 165 -10.95 19.86 3.02
CA ILE A 165 -10.07 19.38 1.94
C ILE A 165 -9.12 20.47 1.43
N PRO A 166 -9.55 21.73 1.20
CA PRO A 166 -8.63 22.84 0.93
C PRO A 166 -7.52 22.98 2.00
N ALA A 167 -7.86 22.90 3.28
CA ALA A 167 -6.87 22.98 4.36
C ALA A 167 -5.89 21.79 4.32
N LEU A 168 -6.38 20.57 4.10
CA LEU A 168 -5.51 19.39 3.96
C LEU A 168 -4.56 19.50 2.76
N ARG A 169 -5.04 20.03 1.63
CA ARG A 169 -4.22 20.26 0.44
C ARG A 169 -3.13 21.29 0.71
N GLN A 170 -3.49 22.44 1.29
CA GLN A 170 -2.51 23.47 1.65
C GLN A 170 -1.46 22.92 2.64
N PHE A 171 -1.89 22.11 3.60
CA PHE A 171 -0.99 21.45 4.54
C PHE A 171 -0.02 20.51 3.82
N ALA A 172 -0.51 19.63 2.95
CA ALA A 172 0.29 18.71 2.16
C ALA A 172 1.34 19.46 1.30
N GLU A 173 0.91 20.48 0.54
CA GLU A 173 1.80 21.32 -0.29
C GLU A 173 2.89 22.00 0.54
N THR A 174 2.55 22.45 1.76
CA THR A 174 3.51 23.06 2.69
C THR A 174 4.54 22.03 3.16
N VAL A 175 4.10 20.83 3.54
CA VAL A 175 4.97 19.73 3.96
C VAL A 175 5.93 19.32 2.84
N GLU A 176 5.44 19.18 1.60
CA GLU A 176 6.31 18.85 0.46
C GLU A 176 7.36 19.94 0.22
N LYS A 177 6.93 21.20 0.19
CA LYS A 177 7.80 22.34 -0.09
C LYS A 177 8.86 22.58 0.99
N GLU A 178 8.47 22.51 2.26
CA GLU A 178 9.36 22.86 3.37
C GLU A 178 10.21 21.68 3.86
N LEU A 179 9.68 20.46 3.82
CA LEU A 179 10.34 19.28 4.37
C LEU A 179 10.88 18.32 3.30
N GLY A 180 10.54 18.53 2.02
CA GLY A 180 10.96 17.65 0.93
C GLY A 180 10.40 16.22 1.04
N LEU A 181 9.26 16.08 1.72
CA LEU A 181 8.56 14.81 1.87
C LEU A 181 7.63 14.55 0.69
N ALA A 182 7.24 13.30 0.49
CA ALA A 182 6.21 12.94 -0.47
C ALA A 182 4.83 12.98 0.21
N CYS A 183 3.89 13.69 -0.40
CA CYS A 183 2.50 13.73 0.04
C CYS A 183 1.59 13.12 -1.04
N GLU A 184 1.06 11.92 -0.79
CA GLU A 184 0.24 11.18 -1.75
C GLU A 184 -1.21 11.11 -1.28
N TRP A 185 -2.16 11.49 -2.14
CA TRP A 185 -3.58 11.32 -1.84
C TRP A 185 -3.94 9.84 -1.84
N SER A 186 -4.26 9.31 -0.67
CA SER A 186 -4.63 7.90 -0.48
C SER A 186 -6.15 7.69 -0.44
N TRP A 187 -6.92 8.76 -0.22
CA TRP A 187 -8.37 8.78 -0.30
C TRP A 187 -8.89 10.20 -0.53
N HIS A 188 -10.20 10.38 -0.71
CA HIS A 188 -10.79 11.71 -0.95
C HIS A 188 -10.58 12.71 0.21
N ASP A 189 -10.37 12.22 1.43
CA ASP A 189 -10.17 13.01 2.66
C ASP A 189 -8.83 12.71 3.35
N GLN A 190 -7.89 12.06 2.65
CA GLN A 190 -6.65 11.57 3.24
C GLN A 190 -5.42 11.80 2.38
N VAL A 191 -4.33 12.18 3.05
CA VAL A 191 -3.00 12.32 2.47
C VAL A 191 -2.00 11.53 3.29
N ASP A 192 -1.25 10.66 2.62
CA ASP A 192 -0.12 9.94 3.17
C ASP A 192 1.15 10.78 3.06
N ILE A 193 1.86 10.98 4.16
CA ILE A 193 3.13 11.72 4.23
C ILE A 193 4.24 10.72 4.53
N ALA A 194 5.18 10.58 3.61
CA ALA A 194 6.29 9.64 3.72
C ALA A 194 7.61 10.27 3.24
N LYS A 195 8.71 9.55 3.42
CA LYS A 195 10.01 9.95 2.88
C LYS A 195 9.92 10.09 1.35
N GLY A 196 10.41 11.21 0.83
CA GLY A 196 10.50 11.45 -0.61
C GLY A 196 11.36 10.42 -1.35
N GLY A 197 10.96 10.09 -2.58
CA GLY A 197 11.70 9.16 -3.46
C GLY A 197 11.43 7.68 -3.21
N ASN A 198 10.51 7.33 -2.31
CA ASN A 198 9.92 5.99 -2.22
C ASN A 198 8.79 5.86 -3.24
N SER A 199 8.63 4.68 -3.84
CA SER A 199 7.47 4.36 -4.68
C SER A 199 7.26 2.85 -4.76
N LYS A 200 6.02 2.45 -5.07
CA LYS A 200 5.65 1.04 -5.30
C LYS A 200 6.54 0.41 -6.37
N GLY A 201 6.70 1.07 -7.52
CA GLY A 201 7.52 0.60 -8.64
C GLY A 201 8.99 0.45 -8.30
N LYS A 202 9.59 1.42 -7.60
CA LYS A 202 11.01 1.37 -7.21
C LYS A 202 11.31 0.19 -6.31
N ARG A 203 10.49 -0.06 -5.28
CA ARG A 203 10.71 -1.19 -4.37
C ARG A 203 10.41 -2.52 -5.06
N LEU A 204 9.42 -2.55 -5.95
CA LEU A 204 9.12 -3.74 -6.75
C LEU A 204 10.31 -4.09 -7.64
N GLN A 205 10.87 -3.12 -8.36
CA GLN A 205 12.07 -3.32 -9.18
C GLN A 205 13.22 -3.90 -8.37
N GLN A 206 13.56 -3.30 -7.22
CA GLN A 206 14.62 -3.79 -6.34
C GLN A 206 14.39 -5.25 -5.92
N TRP A 207 13.15 -5.61 -5.56
CA TRP A 207 12.83 -6.98 -5.20
C TRP A 207 12.92 -7.92 -6.41
N VAL A 208 12.35 -7.57 -7.55
CA VAL A 208 12.39 -8.36 -8.79
C VAL A 208 13.83 -8.65 -9.23
N GLU A 209 14.68 -7.62 -9.23
CA GLU A 209 16.11 -7.75 -9.55
C GLU A 209 16.85 -8.66 -8.57
N SER A 210 16.52 -8.59 -7.26
CA SER A 210 17.08 -9.50 -6.25
C SER A 210 16.71 -10.97 -6.47
N GLN A 211 15.64 -11.25 -7.23
CA GLN A 211 15.23 -12.59 -7.62
C GLN A 211 15.89 -13.07 -8.93
N GLY A 212 16.78 -12.25 -9.53
CA GLY A 212 17.38 -12.55 -10.83
C GLY A 212 16.39 -12.43 -12.01
N LEU A 213 15.34 -11.63 -11.85
CA LEU A 213 14.30 -11.38 -12.85
C LEU A 213 14.37 -9.93 -13.34
N SER A 214 13.72 -9.65 -14.47
CA SER A 214 13.52 -8.28 -14.97
C SER A 214 12.07 -7.84 -14.86
N MET A 215 11.84 -6.52 -14.88
CA MET A 215 10.49 -5.94 -14.82
C MET A 215 9.60 -6.34 -16.01
N ASP A 216 10.18 -6.65 -17.18
CA ASP A 216 9.46 -7.20 -18.35
C ASP A 216 8.78 -8.55 -18.06
N GLN A 217 9.20 -9.24 -17.00
CA GLN A 217 8.62 -10.51 -16.56
C GLN A 217 7.52 -10.34 -15.50
N VAL A 218 7.07 -9.11 -15.25
CA VAL A 218 6.09 -8.79 -14.22
C VAL A 218 4.77 -8.37 -14.88
N VAL A 219 3.66 -8.86 -14.34
CA VAL A 219 2.33 -8.26 -14.53
C VAL A 219 1.96 -7.53 -13.25
N ALA A 220 1.52 -6.28 -13.35
CA ALA A 220 1.07 -5.52 -12.20
C ALA A 220 -0.37 -5.06 -12.35
N PHE A 221 -1.11 -5.04 -11.24
CA PHE A 221 -2.49 -4.56 -11.16
C PHE A 221 -2.56 -3.40 -10.16
N GLY A 222 -3.26 -2.33 -10.52
CA GLY A 222 -3.43 -1.14 -9.71
C GLY A 222 -4.57 -0.26 -10.20
N ASP A 223 -4.99 0.70 -9.38
CA ASP A 223 -6.12 1.58 -9.69
C ASP A 223 -5.89 3.05 -9.35
N ASN A 224 -4.84 3.37 -8.60
CA ASN A 224 -4.60 4.71 -8.08
C ASN A 224 -3.25 5.31 -8.55
N TYR A 225 -3.06 6.62 -8.36
CA TYR A 225 -1.87 7.33 -8.83
C TYR A 225 -0.56 6.78 -8.22
N ASN A 226 -0.60 6.27 -7.00
CA ASN A 226 0.58 5.63 -6.39
C ASN A 226 0.98 4.30 -7.07
N ASP A 227 0.11 3.71 -7.90
CA ASP A 227 0.39 2.50 -8.69
C ASP A 227 1.13 2.78 -9.98
N LEU A 228 1.06 4.00 -10.53
CA LEU A 228 1.64 4.34 -11.84
C LEU A 228 3.11 3.98 -11.95
N SER A 229 3.88 4.28 -10.90
CA SER A 229 5.31 3.93 -10.83
C SER A 229 5.58 2.43 -11.05
N MET A 230 4.64 1.57 -10.65
CA MET A 230 4.69 0.13 -10.86
C MET A 230 4.09 -0.24 -12.23
N LEU A 231 2.91 0.29 -12.59
CA LEU A 231 2.20 -0.06 -13.82
C LEU A 231 3.01 0.29 -15.07
N GLU A 232 3.67 1.44 -15.10
CA GLU A 232 4.45 1.91 -16.26
C GLU A 232 5.81 1.20 -16.41
N ALA A 233 6.29 0.55 -15.35
CA ALA A 233 7.63 -0.03 -15.30
C ALA A 233 7.68 -1.53 -15.62
N VAL A 234 6.54 -2.22 -15.55
CA VAL A 234 6.44 -3.68 -15.72
C VAL A 234 6.16 -4.07 -17.17
N GLY A 235 6.34 -5.35 -17.51
CA GLY A 235 6.03 -5.86 -18.85
C GLY A 235 4.54 -5.85 -19.22
N LEU A 236 3.65 -5.85 -18.23
CA LEU A 236 2.22 -5.61 -18.43
C LEU A 236 1.61 -4.89 -17.23
N GLY A 237 1.38 -3.58 -17.38
CA GLY A 237 0.63 -2.76 -16.44
C GLY A 237 -0.87 -2.86 -16.70
N VAL A 238 -1.63 -3.27 -15.69
CA VAL A 238 -3.09 -3.43 -15.77
C VAL A 238 -3.79 -2.45 -14.84
N ALA A 239 -4.55 -1.52 -15.43
CA ALA A 239 -5.42 -0.61 -14.68
C ALA A 239 -6.81 -1.22 -14.46
N MET A 240 -7.33 -1.08 -13.25
CA MET A 240 -8.70 -1.49 -12.93
C MET A 240 -9.75 -0.58 -13.57
N GLY A 241 -10.96 -1.11 -13.80
CA GLY A 241 -12.05 -0.34 -14.41
C GLY A 241 -12.53 0.86 -13.59
N ASN A 242 -12.33 0.82 -12.26
CA ASN A 242 -12.61 1.92 -11.34
C ASN A 242 -11.49 2.96 -11.24
N ALA A 243 -10.35 2.77 -11.91
CA ALA A 243 -9.26 3.72 -11.91
C ALA A 243 -9.64 5.03 -12.63
N ASP A 244 -8.99 6.13 -12.29
CA ASP A 244 -9.12 7.39 -13.04
C ASP A 244 -8.67 7.24 -14.50
N ASP A 245 -9.26 8.01 -15.41
CA ASP A 245 -8.94 7.96 -16.84
C ASP A 245 -7.45 8.25 -17.11
N ALA A 246 -6.84 9.13 -16.32
CA ALA A 246 -5.41 9.43 -16.42
C ALA A 246 -4.53 8.22 -16.07
N ILE A 247 -5.02 7.28 -15.27
CA ILE A 247 -4.30 6.04 -14.92
C ILE A 247 -4.53 5.01 -16.02
N LYS A 248 -5.78 4.83 -16.44
CA LYS A 248 -6.16 3.94 -17.54
C LYS A 248 -5.39 4.21 -18.84
N GLN A 249 -5.17 5.48 -19.17
CA GLN A 249 -4.43 5.89 -20.36
C GLN A 249 -2.93 5.55 -20.33
N ARG A 250 -2.38 5.25 -19.14
CA ARG A 250 -0.96 4.96 -18.94
C ARG A 250 -0.68 3.50 -18.60
N ALA A 251 -1.72 2.68 -18.53
CA ALA A 251 -1.60 1.23 -18.42
C ALA A 251 -1.67 0.57 -19.81
N ASP A 252 -1.07 -0.60 -19.95
CA ASP A 252 -1.10 -1.39 -21.19
C ASP A 252 -2.47 -2.03 -21.43
N LEU A 253 -3.19 -2.32 -20.33
CA LEU A 253 -4.50 -2.96 -20.36
C LEU A 253 -5.41 -2.32 -19.31
N VAL A 254 -6.66 -2.07 -19.71
CA VAL A 254 -7.74 -1.70 -18.80
C VAL A 254 -8.69 -2.89 -18.69
N ILE A 255 -9.03 -3.28 -17.47
CA ILE A 255 -9.98 -4.37 -17.21
C ILE A 255 -11.27 -3.87 -16.55
N ALA A 256 -12.16 -4.80 -16.23
CA ALA A 256 -13.35 -4.49 -15.44
C ALA A 256 -12.99 -3.92 -14.06
N ASP A 257 -13.99 -3.32 -13.43
CA ASP A 257 -13.94 -2.84 -12.04
C ASP A 257 -13.55 -3.99 -11.07
N HIS A 258 -12.86 -3.67 -9.98
CA HIS A 258 -12.49 -4.57 -8.87
C HIS A 258 -13.62 -5.44 -8.28
N LEU A 259 -14.89 -5.10 -8.53
CA LEU A 259 -16.05 -5.94 -8.17
C LEU A 259 -16.30 -7.11 -9.14
N GLN A 260 -15.55 -7.19 -10.24
CA GLN A 260 -15.66 -8.19 -11.28
C GLN A 260 -14.38 -9.03 -11.39
N PRO A 261 -14.44 -10.26 -11.92
CA PRO A 261 -13.30 -11.19 -11.92
C PRO A 261 -12.21 -10.86 -12.96
N GLY A 262 -12.01 -9.59 -13.33
CA GLY A 262 -11.08 -9.16 -14.38
C GLY A 262 -9.62 -9.54 -14.10
N ILE A 263 -9.17 -9.48 -12.85
CA ILE A 263 -7.83 -9.94 -12.45
C ILE A 263 -7.66 -11.43 -12.78
N ALA A 264 -8.65 -12.25 -12.42
CA ALA A 264 -8.62 -13.69 -12.67
C ALA A 264 -8.58 -14.02 -14.18
N GLU A 265 -9.31 -13.26 -15.00
CA GLU A 265 -9.32 -13.40 -16.46
C GLU A 265 -7.95 -13.07 -17.08
N VAL A 266 -7.30 -12.00 -16.64
CA VAL A 266 -5.96 -11.64 -17.11
C VAL A 266 -4.95 -12.70 -16.71
N ILE A 267 -4.98 -13.17 -15.46
CA ILE A 267 -4.04 -14.21 -15.01
C ILE A 267 -4.19 -15.47 -15.87
N ARG A 268 -5.42 -15.93 -16.12
CA ARG A 268 -5.64 -17.13 -16.95
C ARG A 268 -5.17 -16.94 -18.39
N THR A 269 -5.58 -15.85 -19.03
CA THR A 269 -5.36 -15.67 -20.47
C THR A 269 -3.96 -15.15 -20.83
N ARG A 270 -3.38 -14.27 -20.00
CA ARG A 270 -2.09 -13.60 -20.29
C ARG A 270 -0.91 -14.24 -19.56
N VAL A 271 -1.14 -14.80 -18.37
CA VAL A 271 -0.06 -15.37 -17.54
C VAL A 271 0.02 -16.89 -17.67
N LEU A 272 -1.12 -17.58 -17.61
CA LEU A 272 -1.20 -19.04 -17.69
C LEU A 272 -1.44 -19.60 -19.10
N GLY A 273 -1.89 -18.77 -20.04
CA GLY A 273 -2.19 -19.18 -21.42
C GLY A 273 -3.37 -20.14 -21.55
N GLN A 274 -4.37 -20.00 -20.67
CA GLN A 274 -5.62 -20.79 -20.64
C GLN A 274 -6.77 -20.09 -21.34
#